data_AF-A0A956HRM7-F1
#
_entry.id   AF-A0A956HRM7-F1
#
_cell.length_a   1.000
_cell.length_b   1.000
_cell.length_c   1.000
_cell.angle_alpha   90.00
_cell.angle_beta   90.00
_cell.angle_gamma   90.00
#
_symmetry.space_group_name_H-M   'P 1'
#
loop_
_entity.id
_entity.type
_entity.pdbx_description
1 polymer ?
#
loop_
_entity_poly.entity_id
_entity_poly.type
_entity_poly.pdbx_seq_one_letter_code
_entity_poly.pdbx_strand_id
1 'polypeptide(L)'
;HYPFAAKGVPAIFAVGGPADDPKVGETVDLARYEDYVGHHYHQVSDEYDPERWDLTGIVQDVEVYFRTGWAIANDDRVPNWYADSEFRPLRDAMRRRS
;
A
#
# COMPACT_ATOMS: atom_id res chain seq x y z
N HIS A 1 -7.08 -4.54 3.85
CA HIS A 1 -5.87 -4.91 4.64
C HIS A 1 -6.16 -4.91 6.15
N TYR A 2 -6.76 -3.86 6.73
CA TYR A 2 -6.92 -3.70 8.19
C TYR A 2 -7.54 -4.90 8.94
N PRO A 3 -8.64 -5.55 8.48
CA PRO A 3 -9.19 -6.70 9.20
C PRO A 3 -8.21 -7.86 9.39
N PHE A 4 -7.30 -8.07 8.44
CA PHE A 4 -6.21 -9.05 8.59
C PHE A 4 -5.20 -8.60 9.65
N ALA A 5 -4.80 -7.33 9.61
CA ALA A 5 -3.88 -6.76 10.59
C ALA A 5 -4.43 -6.81 12.02
N ALA A 6 -5.70 -6.45 12.20
CA ALA A 6 -6.43 -6.55 13.46
C ALA A 6 -6.54 -7.99 14.00
N LYS A 7 -6.36 -8.99 13.13
CA LYS A 7 -6.28 -10.43 13.49
C LYS A 7 -4.85 -10.96 13.54
N GLY A 8 -3.85 -10.07 13.54
CA GLY A 8 -2.43 -10.40 13.69
C GLY A 8 -1.77 -10.88 12.40
N VAL A 9 -2.45 -10.92 11.27
CA VAL A 9 -1.85 -11.31 9.98
C VAL A 9 -1.14 -10.10 9.37
N PRO A 10 0.19 -10.14 9.15
CA PRO A 10 0.92 -9.08 8.46
C PRO A 10 0.27 -8.74 7.13
N ALA A 11 0.01 -7.46 6.89
CA ALA A 11 -0.66 -6.98 5.70
C ALA A 11 0.05 -5.73 5.18
N ILE A 12 0.17 -5.63 3.86
CA ILE A 12 0.68 -4.44 3.17
C ILE A 12 -0.47 -3.70 2.51
N PHE A 13 -0.35 -2.38 2.48
CA PHE A 13 -1.20 -1.48 1.72
C PHE A 13 -0.30 -0.40 1.14
N ALA A 14 0.11 -0.60 -0.09
CA ALA A 14 0.79 0.39 -0.92
C ALA A 14 -0.26 1.03 -1.83
N VAL A 15 -0.37 2.35 -1.72
CA VAL A 15 -1.11 3.17 -2.65
C VAL A 15 -0.25 4.39 -2.92
N GLY A 16 0.00 4.70 -4.19
CA GLY A 16 0.56 5.98 -4.57
C GLY A 16 -0.27 7.13 -3.98
N GLY A 17 0.39 8.11 -3.36
CA GLY A 17 -0.23 9.30 -2.80
C GLY A 17 0.53 10.56 -3.24
N PRO A 18 0.00 11.77 -2.99
CA PRO A 18 0.75 12.98 -3.25
C PRO A 18 2.02 12.97 -2.41
N ALA A 19 3.16 12.82 -3.07
CA ALA A 19 4.46 12.84 -2.43
C ALA A 19 4.83 14.29 -2.11
N ASP A 20 4.41 14.77 -0.96
CA ASP A 20 5.11 15.83 -0.23
C ASP A 20 6.31 15.23 0.55
N ASP A 21 6.93 14.15 0.05
CA ASP A 21 8.19 13.66 0.61
C ASP A 21 9.35 14.38 -0.11
N PRO A 22 10.02 15.35 0.54
CA PRO A 22 11.16 16.06 -0.05
C PRO A 22 12.33 15.16 -0.45
N LYS A 23 12.33 13.87 -0.05
CA LYS A 23 13.33 12.87 -0.48
C LYS A 23 13.04 12.23 -1.83
N VAL A 24 11.79 12.30 -2.30
CA VAL A 24 11.37 11.67 -3.57
C VAL A 24 11.55 12.64 -4.75
N GLY A 25 11.68 13.94 -4.50
CA GLY A 25 12.09 14.94 -5.49
C GLY A 25 11.06 15.26 -6.58
N GLU A 26 9.97 14.51 -6.66
CA GLU A 26 8.86 14.74 -7.58
C GLU A 26 7.76 15.55 -6.89
N THR A 27 7.51 16.76 -7.38
CA THR A 27 6.38 17.58 -6.94
C THR A 27 5.10 16.98 -7.50
N VAL A 28 4.30 16.32 -6.65
CA VAL A 28 2.96 15.95 -7.05
C VAL A 28 2.12 17.20 -7.29
N ASP A 29 1.34 17.19 -8.37
CA ASP A 29 0.30 18.19 -8.61
C ASP A 29 -0.83 18.01 -7.58
N LEU A 30 -0.64 18.65 -6.42
CA LEU A 30 -1.59 18.58 -5.30
C LEU A 30 -2.97 19.11 -5.71
N ALA A 31 -3.04 20.12 -6.58
CA ALA A 31 -4.31 20.66 -7.08
C ALA A 31 -5.08 19.62 -7.88
N ARG A 32 -4.41 18.84 -8.72
CA ARG A 32 -5.02 17.71 -9.44
C ARG A 32 -5.49 16.60 -8.49
N TYR A 33 -4.72 16.29 -7.44
CA TYR A 33 -5.14 15.31 -6.45
C TYR A 33 -6.39 15.77 -5.68
N GLU A 34 -6.38 17.02 -5.19
CA GLU A 34 -7.51 17.61 -4.47
C GLU A 34 -8.77 17.70 -5.34
N ASP A 35 -8.63 18.08 -6.61
CA ASP A 35 -9.73 18.08 -7.58
C ASP A 35 -10.31 16.68 -7.78
N TYR A 36 -9.45 15.68 -8.01
CA TYR A 36 -9.88 14.30 -8.18
C TYR A 36 -10.62 13.78 -6.93
N VAL A 37 -10.05 13.94 -5.73
CA VAL A 37 -10.67 13.48 -4.48
C VAL A 37 -11.97 14.23 -4.18
N GLY A 38 -12.04 15.53 -4.48
CA GLY A 38 -13.19 16.38 -4.19
C GLY A 38 -14.36 16.24 -5.17
N HIS A 39 -14.08 15.96 -6.45
CA HIS A 39 -15.08 16.06 -7.52
C HIS A 39 -15.25 14.80 -8.38
N HIS A 40 -14.26 13.89 -8.40
CA HIS A 40 -14.26 12.73 -9.30
C HIS A 40 -14.35 11.40 -8.56
N TYR A 41 -13.68 11.25 -7.42
CA TYR A 41 -13.65 10.01 -6.65
C TYR A 41 -15.06 9.53 -6.28
N HIS A 42 -15.36 8.26 -6.57
CA HIS A 42 -16.68 7.64 -6.38
C HIS A 42 -17.84 8.32 -7.16
N GLN A 43 -17.54 9.14 -8.17
CA GLN A 43 -18.54 9.74 -9.04
C GLN A 43 -18.57 9.03 -10.41
N VAL A 44 -19.57 9.36 -11.23
CA VAL A 44 -19.66 8.86 -12.62
C VAL A 44 -18.51 9.34 -13.50
N SER A 45 -17.82 10.40 -13.09
CA SER A 45 -16.63 10.95 -13.75
C SER A 45 -15.33 10.28 -13.29
N ASP A 46 -15.39 9.24 -12.47
CA ASP A 46 -14.25 8.40 -12.05
C ASP A 46 -13.88 7.42 -13.18
N GLU A 47 -13.39 7.97 -14.29
CA GLU A 47 -13.00 7.22 -15.49
C GLU A 47 -11.51 7.37 -15.77
N TYR A 48 -10.94 6.36 -16.43
CA TYR A 48 -9.54 6.39 -16.86
C TYR A 48 -9.29 7.50 -17.89
N ASP A 49 -8.30 8.35 -17.64
CA ASP A 49 -7.89 9.43 -18.54
C ASP A 49 -6.40 9.26 -18.91
N PRO A 50 -6.06 8.79 -20.12
CA PRO A 50 -4.67 8.57 -20.54
C PRO A 50 -3.87 9.85 -20.74
N GLU A 51 -4.51 11.01 -20.86
CA GLU A 51 -3.83 12.31 -20.98
C GLU A 51 -3.44 12.86 -19.61
N ARG A 52 -4.19 12.51 -18.56
CA ARG A 52 -3.98 13.01 -17.20
C ARG A 52 -3.34 11.99 -16.25
N TRP A 53 -3.49 10.70 -16.52
CA TRP A 53 -3.05 9.64 -15.62
C TRP A 53 -1.66 9.14 -16.00
N ASP A 54 -0.67 9.55 -15.21
CA ASP A 54 0.63 8.91 -15.21
C ASP A 54 0.57 7.62 -14.38
N LEU A 55 0.78 6.48 -15.04
CA LEU A 55 0.71 5.15 -14.42
C LEU A 55 2.03 4.70 -13.80
N THR A 56 3.10 5.50 -13.87
CA THR A 56 4.42 5.13 -13.31
C THR A 56 4.36 4.79 -11.82
N GLY A 57 3.60 5.55 -11.02
CA GLY A 57 3.37 5.24 -9.60
C GLY A 57 2.64 3.91 -9.39
N ILE A 58 1.67 3.57 -10.25
CA ILE A 58 0.97 2.28 -10.20
C ILE A 58 1.94 1.14 -10.54
N VAL A 59 2.86 1.32 -11.49
CA VAL A 59 3.89 0.32 -11.78
C VAL A 59 4.77 0.07 -10.55
N GLN A 60 5.17 1.12 -9.84
CA GLN A 60 5.96 0.99 -8.60
C GLN A 60 5.19 0.21 -7.51
N ASP A 61 3.90 0.51 -7.31
CA ASP A 61 3.05 -0.23 -6.39
C ASP A 61 2.99 -1.72 -6.76
N VAL A 62 2.75 -2.02 -8.04
CA VAL A 62 2.71 -3.40 -8.57
C VAL A 62 4.04 -4.13 -8.33
N GLU A 63 5.18 -3.45 -8.51
CA GLU A 63 6.48 -4.03 -8.23
C GLU A 63 6.65 -4.40 -6.75
N VAL A 64 6.20 -3.54 -5.82
CA VAL A 64 6.22 -3.83 -4.38
C VAL A 64 5.39 -5.06 -4.06
N TYR A 65 4.16 -5.14 -4.58
CA TYR A 65 3.28 -6.29 -4.38
C TYR A 65 3.87 -7.57 -4.96
N PHE A 66 4.38 -7.52 -6.19
CA PHE A 66 4.98 -8.67 -6.86
C PHE A 66 6.20 -9.18 -6.10
N ARG A 67 7.15 -8.29 -5.77
CA ARG A 67 8.37 -8.68 -5.04
C ARG A 67 8.05 -9.24 -3.67
N THR A 68 7.08 -8.67 -2.95
CA THR A 68 6.64 -9.16 -1.64
C THR A 68 6.02 -10.55 -1.76
N GLY A 69 5.09 -10.75 -2.69
CA GLY A 69 4.45 -12.04 -2.93
C GLY A 69 5.46 -13.10 -3.38
N TRP A 70 6.35 -12.74 -4.30
CA TRP A 70 7.44 -13.62 -4.77
C TRP A 70 8.35 -14.04 -3.62
N ALA A 71 8.79 -13.11 -2.77
CA ALA A 71 9.64 -13.41 -1.62
C ALA A 71 8.94 -14.36 -0.63
N ILE A 72 7.67 -14.14 -0.32
CA ILE A 72 6.89 -15.02 0.58
C ILE A 72 6.69 -16.41 -0.03
N ALA A 73 6.50 -16.49 -1.35
CA ALA A 73 6.27 -17.78 -2.03
C ALA A 73 7.55 -18.62 -2.17
N ASN A 74 8.73 -18.00 -2.13
CA ASN A 74 10.01 -18.64 -2.41
C ASN A 74 10.98 -18.65 -1.22
N ASP A 75 10.51 -18.34 -0.02
CA ASP A 75 11.32 -18.29 1.20
C ASP A 75 10.55 -18.88 2.38
N ASP A 76 11.25 -19.60 3.27
CA ASP A 76 10.67 -20.18 4.49
C ASP A 76 10.43 -19.13 5.58
N ARG A 77 10.91 -17.90 5.40
CA ARG A 77 10.68 -16.77 6.32
C ARG A 77 9.20 -16.40 6.33
N VAL A 78 8.54 -16.75 7.43
CA VAL A 78 7.18 -16.31 7.72
C VAL A 78 7.17 -14.83 8.17
N PRO A 79 6.44 -13.92 7.49
CA PRO A 79 6.37 -12.52 7.87
C PRO A 79 5.87 -12.32 9.30
N ASN A 80 6.38 -11.27 9.94
CA ASN A 80 5.97 -10.81 11.26
C ASN A 80 5.90 -9.27 11.30
N TRP A 81 5.24 -8.74 12.32
CA TRP A 81 5.19 -7.31 12.58
C TRP A 81 6.50 -6.78 13.19
N TYR A 82 6.77 -5.48 13.06
CA TYR A 82 7.81 -4.82 13.86
C TYR A 82 7.53 -4.95 15.36
N ALA A 83 8.57 -4.82 16.18
CA ALA A 83 8.48 -5.09 17.62
C ALA A 83 7.53 -4.12 18.35
N ASP A 84 7.40 -2.90 17.85
CA ASP A 84 6.58 -1.79 18.35
C ASP A 84 5.15 -1.76 17.77
N SER A 85 4.83 -2.65 16.83
CA SER A 85 3.48 -2.74 16.26
C SER A 85 2.47 -3.29 17.27
N GLU A 86 1.30 -2.64 17.36
CA GLU A 86 0.17 -3.11 18.18
C GLU A 86 -0.33 -4.51 17.79
N PHE A 87 -0.09 -4.96 16.55
CA PHE A 87 -0.50 -6.27 16.05
C PHE A 87 0.51 -7.39 16.37
N ARG A 88 1.72 -7.05 16.84
CA ARG A 88 2.81 -7.99 17.11
C ARG A 88 2.48 -9.04 18.18
N PRO A 89 1.90 -8.70 19.34
CA PRO A 89 1.63 -9.69 20.38
C PRO A 89 0.68 -10.80 19.93
N LEU A 90 -0.34 -10.45 19.13
CA LEU A 90 -1.31 -11.43 18.60
C LEU A 90 -0.64 -12.37 17.59
N ARG A 91 0.18 -11.83 16.67
CA ARG A 91 0.93 -12.65 15.70
C ARG A 91 1.87 -13.64 16.38
N ASP A 92 2.62 -13.19 17.39
CA ASP A 92 3.51 -14.07 18.13
C ASP A 92 2.74 -15.17 18.88
N ALA A 93 1.54 -14.87 19.40
CA ALA A 93 0.67 -15.88 20.01
C ALA A 93 0.14 -16.92 19.00
N MET A 94 -0.18 -16.51 17.77
CA MET A 94 -0.58 -17.44 16.69
C MET A 94 0.57 -18.38 16.32
N ARG A 95 1.79 -17.87 16.21
CA ARG A 95 2.97 -18.65 15.82
C ARG A 95 3.47 -19.64 16.88
N ARG A 96 3.17 -19.40 18.16
CA ARG A 96 3.46 -20.38 19.22
C ARG A 96 2.55 -21.62 19.18
N ARG A 97 1.46 -21.57 18.41
CA ARG A 97 0.44 -22.63 18.33
C ARG A 97 0.56 -23.49 17.06
N SER A 98 1.46 -23.13 16.14
CA SER A 98 1.77 -23.86 14.90
C SER A 98 3.02 -24.69 15.06
#